data_AF-A0A971K8X1-F1
#
_entry.id   AF-A0A971K8X1-F1
#
_cell.length_a   1.000
_cell.length_b   1.000
_cell.length_c   1.000
_cell.angle_alpha   90.00
_cell.angle_beta   90.00
_cell.angle_gamma   90.00
#
_symmetry.space_group_name_H-M   'P 1'
#
loop_
_entity.id
_entity.type
_entity.pdbx_description
1 polymer ?
#
loop_
_entity_poly.entity_id
_entity_poly.type
_entity_poly.pdbx_seq_one_letter_code
_entity_poly.pdbx_strand_id
1 'polypeptide(L)'
;MYKKFEEDQKEQLALLESVLEEAGSFLARREEDTVYPVFPEKETMRISEEGLGARGAMEYFFREYGPYVSLNSGPRFYGFVVGGVTPAALAGDWLTSLYDQNAFGTSGHLDRHIEDEAV
;
A
#
# COMPACT_ATOMS: atom_id res chain seq x y z
N MET A 1 -21.66 8.60 -12.64
CA MET A 1 -20.55 7.86 -12.02
C MET A 1 -19.35 8.01 -12.93
N TYR A 2 -18.14 8.24 -12.41
CA TYR A 2 -16.96 8.49 -13.25
C TYR A 2 -16.61 7.22 -14.02
N LYS A 3 -16.48 7.31 -15.35
CA LYS A 3 -16.21 6.17 -16.24
C LYS A 3 -15.01 5.33 -15.77
N LYS A 4 -13.95 5.99 -15.31
CA LYS A 4 -12.74 5.33 -14.78
C LYS A 4 -13.00 4.49 -13.53
N PHE A 5 -13.86 4.98 -12.64
CA PHE A 5 -14.22 4.22 -11.44
C PHE A 5 -15.04 2.96 -11.77
N GLU A 6 -15.94 3.02 -12.76
CA GLU A 6 -16.66 1.83 -13.24
C GLU A 6 -15.73 0.81 -13.91
N GLU A 7 -14.69 1.28 -14.62
CA GLU A 7 -13.63 0.43 -15.18
C GLU A 7 -12.84 -0.24 -14.05
N ASP A 8 -12.42 0.53 -13.03
CA ASP A 8 -11.66 0.03 -11.89
C ASP A 8 -12.42 -1.05 -11.11
N GLN A 9 -13.74 -0.88 -10.93
CA GLN A 9 -14.57 -1.89 -10.26
C GLN A 9 -14.63 -3.23 -11.01
N LYS A 10 -14.64 -3.19 -12.34
CA LYS A 10 -14.66 -4.42 -13.17
C LYS A 10 -13.31 -5.14 -13.14
N GLU A 11 -12.23 -4.39 -12.95
CA GLU A 11 -10.85 -4.86 -12.96
C GLU A 11 -10.27 -5.05 -11.55
N GLN A 12 -11.09 -4.94 -10.50
CA GLN A 12 -10.63 -4.82 -9.11
C GLN A 12 -9.69 -5.95 -8.68
N LEU A 13 -10.00 -7.19 -9.03
CA LEU A 13 -9.13 -8.33 -8.69
C LEU A 13 -7.78 -8.26 -9.42
N ALA A 14 -7.78 -7.94 -10.71
CA ALA A 14 -6.55 -7.78 -11.50
C ALA A 14 -5.68 -6.63 -10.98
N LEU A 15 -6.30 -5.55 -10.48
CA LEU A 15 -5.58 -4.48 -9.80
C LEU A 15 -4.90 -4.99 -8.53
N LEU A 16 -5.59 -5.75 -7.68
CA LEU A 16 -5.01 -6.32 -6.47
C LEU A 16 -3.91 -7.35 -6.76
N GLU A 17 -4.04 -8.15 -7.82
CA GLU A 17 -2.99 -9.06 -8.29
C GLU A 17 -1.70 -8.29 -8.65
N SER A 18 -1.82 -7.15 -9.34
CA SER A 18 -0.64 -6.32 -9.65
C SER A 18 0.02 -5.71 -8.40
N VAL A 19 -0.75 -5.43 -7.35
CA VAL A 19 -0.19 -5.02 -6.04
C VAL A 19 0.57 -6.18 -5.38
N LEU A 20 0.05 -7.40 -5.47
CA LEU A 20 0.72 -8.60 -4.97
C LEU A 20 2.05 -8.88 -5.70
N GLU A 21 2.09 -8.67 -7.01
CA GLU A 21 3.32 -8.77 -7.81
C GLU A 21 4.39 -7.76 -7.38
N GLU A 22 4.01 -6.50 -7.16
CA GLU A 22 4.94 -5.49 -6.61
C GLU A 22 5.36 -5.85 -5.19
N ALA A 23 4.45 -6.35 -4.34
CA ALA A 23 4.79 -6.76 -2.98
C ALA A 23 5.90 -7.84 -2.99
N GLY A 24 5.80 -8.84 -3.86
CA GLY A 24 6.85 -9.85 -4.06
C GLY A 24 8.17 -9.23 -4.50
N SER A 25 8.12 -8.33 -5.48
CA SER A 25 9.30 -7.62 -6.01
C SER A 25 9.98 -6.75 -4.95
N PHE A 26 9.20 -6.00 -4.17
CA PHE A 26 9.65 -5.16 -3.06
C PHE A 26 10.33 -5.97 -1.95
N LEU A 27 9.70 -7.07 -1.52
CA LEU A 27 10.25 -7.95 -0.50
C LEU A 27 11.57 -8.58 -0.91
N ALA A 28 11.76 -8.88 -2.20
CA ALA A 28 13.03 -9.38 -2.72
C ALA A 28 14.12 -8.30 -2.72
N ARG A 29 13.84 -7.09 -3.20
CA ARG A 29 14.87 -6.03 -3.34
C ARG A 29 15.27 -5.35 -2.03
N ARG A 30 14.40 -5.31 -1.01
CA ARG A 30 14.69 -4.60 0.26
C ARG A 30 15.95 -5.10 0.99
N GLU A 31 16.37 -6.33 0.73
CA GLU A 31 17.55 -6.94 1.36
C GLU A 31 18.88 -6.47 0.80
N GLU A 32 18.92 -5.87 -0.39
CA GLU A 32 20.19 -5.54 -1.06
C GLU A 32 20.23 -4.12 -1.65
N ASP A 33 19.10 -3.55 -2.04
CA ASP A 33 19.05 -2.29 -2.79
C ASP A 33 19.22 -1.02 -1.91
N THR A 34 19.17 0.17 -2.51
CA THR A 34 19.41 1.46 -1.84
C THR A 34 18.33 1.76 -0.82
N VAL A 35 18.73 1.86 0.45
CA VAL A 35 17.79 2.06 1.57
C VAL A 35 17.07 3.41 1.49
N TYR A 36 17.80 4.47 1.15
CA TYR A 36 17.27 5.84 1.10
C TYR A 36 17.72 6.54 -0.20
N PRO A 37 16.99 6.34 -1.31
CA PRO A 37 17.31 6.96 -2.59
C PRO A 37 17.00 8.47 -2.59
N VAL A 38 17.77 9.25 -3.37
CA VAL A 38 17.55 10.70 -3.52
C VAL A 38 16.52 10.95 -4.61
N PHE A 39 15.38 11.54 -4.25
CA PHE A 39 14.35 11.95 -5.20
C PHE A 39 14.80 13.23 -5.96
N PRO A 40 14.78 13.24 -7.31
CA PRO A 40 15.15 14.42 -8.08
C PRO A 40 14.08 15.50 -7.97
N GLU A 41 14.45 16.76 -8.24
CA GLU A 41 13.46 17.82 -8.42
C GLU A 41 12.55 17.48 -9.60
N LYS A 42 11.24 17.59 -9.39
CA LYS A 42 10.22 17.26 -10.38
C LYS A 42 9.04 18.23 -10.25
N GLU A 43 8.49 18.65 -11.38
CA GLU A 43 7.26 19.43 -11.42
C GLU A 43 6.04 18.59 -10.97
N THR A 44 5.16 19.20 -10.18
CA THR A 44 3.94 18.56 -9.71
C THR A 44 2.96 18.34 -10.86
N MET A 45 2.57 17.08 -11.07
CA MET A 45 1.53 16.74 -12.03
C MET A 45 0.18 17.33 -11.60
N ARG A 46 -0.53 17.98 -12.54
CA ARG A 46 -1.94 18.34 -12.36
C ARG A 46 -2.82 17.16 -12.75
N ILE A 47 -3.64 16.70 -11.81
CA ILE A 47 -4.61 15.62 -12.05
C ILE A 47 -5.83 16.23 -12.76
N SER A 48 -6.29 15.60 -13.84
CA SER A 48 -7.51 16.01 -14.56
C SER A 48 -8.77 15.72 -13.75
N GLU A 49 -9.89 16.36 -14.10
CA GLU A 49 -11.20 16.07 -13.49
C GLU A 49 -11.65 14.62 -13.70
N GLU A 50 -11.24 13.99 -14.81
CA GLU A 50 -11.54 12.57 -15.09
C GLU A 50 -10.66 11.59 -14.29
N GLY A 51 -9.54 12.05 -13.73
CA GLY A 51 -8.55 11.21 -13.07
C GLY A 51 -7.81 10.24 -14.01
N LEU A 52 -6.92 9.42 -13.45
CA LEU A 52 -6.15 8.41 -14.19
C LEU A 52 -6.77 7.01 -14.16
N GLY A 53 -7.74 6.77 -13.27
CA GLY A 53 -8.13 5.41 -12.86
C GLY A 53 -7.02 4.72 -12.05
N ALA A 54 -7.35 3.59 -11.43
CA ALA A 54 -6.43 2.88 -10.54
C ALA A 54 -5.17 2.40 -11.28
N ARG A 55 -5.34 1.76 -12.44
CA ARG A 55 -4.20 1.26 -13.25
C ARG A 55 -3.27 2.39 -13.70
N GLY A 56 -3.83 3.47 -14.24
CA GLY A 56 -3.04 4.62 -14.67
C GLY A 56 -2.33 5.32 -13.51
N ALA A 57 -2.97 5.40 -12.34
CA ALA A 57 -2.35 5.92 -11.12
C ALA A 57 -1.19 5.02 -10.64
N MET A 58 -1.36 3.70 -10.67
CA MET A 58 -0.31 2.74 -10.30
C MET A 58 0.88 2.80 -11.27
N GLU A 59 0.63 2.80 -12.58
CA GLU A 59 1.68 2.93 -13.60
C GLU A 59 2.47 4.24 -13.45
N TYR A 60 1.75 5.35 -13.23
CA TYR A 60 2.39 6.64 -12.96
C TYR A 60 3.20 6.57 -11.66
N PHE A 61 2.66 5.98 -10.60
CA PHE A 61 3.37 5.86 -9.32
C PHE A 61 4.67 5.06 -9.46
N PHE A 62 4.59 3.84 -10.00
CA PHE A 62 5.75 2.97 -10.12
C PHE A 62 6.82 3.52 -11.05
N ARG A 63 6.43 4.23 -12.11
CA ARG A 63 7.39 4.87 -13.01
C ARG A 63 8.08 6.07 -12.36
N GLU A 64 7.32 6.94 -11.71
CA GLU A 64 7.82 8.26 -11.30
C GLU A 64 8.37 8.28 -9.87
N TYR A 65 7.83 7.44 -8.98
CA TYR A 65 8.15 7.42 -7.56
C TYR A 65 8.67 6.05 -7.09
N GLY A 66 8.29 4.95 -7.75
CA GLY A 66 8.71 3.58 -7.41
C GLY A 66 10.22 3.38 -7.19
N PRO A 67 11.12 3.96 -8.02
CA PRO A 67 12.56 3.88 -7.81
C PRO A 67 13.06 4.62 -6.56
N TYR A 68 12.23 5.49 -5.99
CA TYR A 68 12.57 6.36 -4.87
C TYR A 68 11.84 5.96 -3.57
N VAL A 69 11.09 4.86 -3.59
CA VAL A 69 10.47 4.30 -2.38
C VAL A 69 11.58 3.78 -1.46
N SER A 70 11.65 4.31 -0.24
CA SER A 70 12.66 3.91 0.74
C SER A 70 12.45 2.48 1.24
N LEU A 71 13.54 1.76 1.47
CA LEU A 71 13.54 0.36 1.88
C LEU A 71 13.72 0.20 3.41
N ASN A 72 12.97 0.99 4.18
CA ASN A 72 13.10 1.07 5.64
C ASN A 72 12.72 -0.24 6.37
N SER A 73 11.94 -1.12 5.73
CA SER A 73 11.58 -2.42 6.28
C SER A 73 12.66 -3.50 6.06
N GLY A 74 13.78 -3.16 5.40
CA GLY A 74 14.93 -4.03 5.22
C GLY A 74 15.92 -3.96 6.39
N PRO A 75 16.87 -4.91 6.49
CA PRO A 75 17.78 -5.06 7.63
C PRO A 75 18.90 -3.99 7.72
N ARG A 76 18.99 -3.10 6.73
CA ARG A 76 20.07 -2.10 6.59
C ARG A 76 19.63 -0.68 6.93
N PHE A 77 18.40 -0.48 7.39
CA PHE A 77 17.92 0.82 7.87
C PHE A 77 18.08 0.91 9.40
N TYR A 78 18.95 1.82 9.86
CA TYR A 78 19.29 1.98 11.28
C TYR A 78 18.80 3.31 11.90
N GLY A 79 18.00 4.08 11.16
CA GLY A 79 17.47 5.37 11.62
C GLY A 79 16.07 5.23 12.21
N PHE A 80 15.72 6.13 13.13
CA PHE A 80 14.36 6.29 13.67
C PHE A 80 13.76 5.01 14.32
N VAL A 81 12.46 5.04 14.62
CA VAL A 81 11.70 3.91 15.16
C VAL A 81 10.58 3.58 14.16
N VAL A 82 10.98 2.99 13.03
CA VAL A 82 10.09 2.60 11.93
C VAL A 82 10.62 1.34 11.25
N GLY A 83 9.76 0.66 10.49
CA GLY A 83 10.09 -0.62 9.87
C GLY A 83 9.79 -1.82 10.78
N GLY A 84 10.23 -3.01 10.38
CA GLY A 84 10.03 -4.23 11.16
C GLY A 84 8.60 -4.80 11.16
N VAL A 85 7.75 -4.39 10.21
CA VAL A 85 6.42 -4.99 10.03
C VAL A 85 6.55 -6.52 9.92
N THR A 86 5.83 -7.25 10.77
CA THR A 86 5.84 -8.71 10.72
C THR A 86 4.98 -9.18 9.54
N PRO A 87 5.23 -10.39 9.01
CA PRO A 87 4.36 -10.95 7.97
C PRO A 87 2.88 -11.03 8.40
N ALA A 88 2.63 -11.34 9.68
CA ALA A 88 1.27 -11.40 10.24
C ALA A 88 0.61 -10.01 10.29
N ALA A 89 1.34 -8.98 10.72
CA ALA A 89 0.81 -7.61 10.74
C ALA A 89 0.50 -7.10 9.33
N LEU A 90 1.38 -7.32 8.35
CA LEU A 90 1.16 -6.89 6.97
C LEU A 90 -0.06 -7.57 6.34
N ALA A 91 -0.22 -8.89 6.56
CA ALA A 91 -1.40 -9.61 6.09
C ALA A 91 -2.69 -9.11 6.78
N GLY A 92 -2.61 -8.80 8.08
CA GLY A 92 -3.69 -8.18 8.84
C GLY A 92 -4.13 -6.85 8.25
N ASP A 93 -3.20 -5.94 7.95
CA ASP A 93 -3.50 -4.63 7.36
C ASP A 93 -4.20 -4.75 5.99
N TRP A 94 -3.80 -5.74 5.18
CA TRP A 94 -4.44 -6.02 3.88
C TRP A 94 -5.88 -6.50 4.06
N LEU A 95 -6.13 -7.39 5.02
CA LEU A 95 -7.49 -7.88 5.32
C LEU A 95 -8.36 -6.78 5.93
N THR A 96 -7.82 -5.97 6.84
CA THR A 96 -8.51 -4.82 7.42
C THR A 96 -8.95 -3.85 6.33
N SER A 97 -8.05 -3.51 5.40
CA SER A 97 -8.36 -2.62 4.27
C SER A 97 -9.36 -3.24 3.30
N LEU A 98 -9.31 -4.57 3.09
CA LEU A 98 -10.26 -5.28 2.23
C LEU A 98 -11.68 -5.30 2.82
N TYR A 99 -11.81 -5.53 4.13
CA TYR A 99 -13.11 -5.63 4.79
C TYR A 99 -13.74 -4.28 5.12
N ASP A 100 -12.92 -3.23 5.20
CA ASP A 100 -13.34 -1.82 5.36
C ASP A 100 -14.42 -1.64 6.45
N GLN A 101 -14.24 -2.34 7.58
CA GLN A 101 -15.18 -2.29 8.69
C GLN A 101 -15.00 -0.98 9.48
N ASN A 102 -16.11 -0.31 9.79
CA ASN A 102 -16.12 0.80 10.73
C ASN A 102 -16.01 0.27 12.17
N ALA A 103 -14.77 0.07 12.62
CA ALA A 103 -14.43 -0.54 13.90
C ALA A 103 -14.51 0.46 15.08
N PHE A 104 -15.70 0.99 15.37
CA PHE A 104 -15.94 1.82 16.57
C PHE A 104 -16.57 1.03 17.73
N GLY A 105 -16.73 -0.29 17.56
CA GLY A 105 -17.71 -1.12 18.23
C GLY A 105 -17.70 -1.06 19.76
N THR A 106 -18.89 -1.21 20.34
CA THR A 106 -19.10 -1.47 21.75
C THR A 106 -19.01 -2.97 22.05
N SER A 107 -18.95 -3.36 23.33
CA SER A 107 -18.94 -4.77 23.73
C SER A 107 -20.09 -5.56 23.07
N GLY A 108 -19.77 -6.76 22.57
CA GLY A 108 -20.72 -7.62 21.82
C GLY A 108 -20.61 -7.54 20.30
N HIS A 109 -19.77 -6.67 19.76
CA HIS A 109 -19.44 -6.60 18.32
C HIS A 109 -18.10 -7.30 18.03
N LEU A 110 -17.94 -7.79 16.79
CA LEU A 110 -16.79 -8.61 16.36
C LEU A 110 -15.45 -7.86 16.51
N ASP A 111 -15.40 -6.64 16.01
CA ASP A 111 -14.24 -5.74 16.08
C ASP A 111 -13.79 -5.54 17.53
N ARG A 112 -14.73 -5.15 18.41
CA ARG A 112 -14.43 -4.95 19.83
C ARG A 112 -13.96 -6.22 20.53
N HIS A 113 -14.53 -7.36 20.16
CA HIS A 113 -14.15 -8.65 20.74
C HIS A 113 -12.73 -9.07 20.33
N ILE A 114 -12.38 -8.96 19.05
CA ILE A 114 -11.02 -9.26 18.56
C ILE A 114 -10.01 -8.29 19.21
N GLU A 115 -10.36 -7.02 19.34
CA GLU A 115 -9.51 -6.04 20.04
C GLU A 115 -9.31 -6.39 21.53
N ASP A 116 -10.35 -6.85 22.23
CA ASP A 116 -10.25 -7.30 23.63
C ASP A 116 -9.33 -8.51 23.80
N GLU A 117 -9.28 -9.43 22.82
CA GLU A 117 -8.39 -10.59 22.87
C GLU A 117 -6.91 -10.24 22.59
N ALA A 118 -6.67 -9.13 21.90
CA ALA A 118 -5.34 -8.74 21.45
C ALA A 118 -4.53 -7.92 22.48
N VAL A 119 -5.16 -7.47 23.58
CA VAL A 119 -4.57 -6.56 24.59
C VAL A 119 -4.38 -7.24 25.93
#